data_AF-A0A0F9B6H5-F1
#
_entry.id   AF-A0A0F9B6H5-F1
#
_cell.length_a   1.000
_cell.length_b   1.000
_cell.length_c   1.000
_cell.angle_alpha   90.00
_cell.angle_beta   90.00
_cell.angle_gamma   90.00
#
_symmetry.space_group_name_H-M   'P 1'
#
loop_
_entity.id
_entity.type
_entity.pdbx_description
1 polymer ?
#
loop_
_entity_poly.entity_id
_entity_poly.type
_entity_poly.pdbx_seq_one_letter_code
_entity_poly.pdbx_strand_id
1 'polypeptide(L)'
;MSTLVEKKIQVNRILTMNPNQARAIEEPVRARIIKILYKKSLSAEQITKELRKTGYKKALTTIRHHLVILKETGLIEIAKIEE
;
A
#
# COMPACT_ATOMS: atom_id res chain seq x y z
N MET A 1 -8.30 -21.53 -36.15
CA MET A 1 -9.35 -20.60 -35.68
C MET A 1 -8.95 -20.11 -34.30
N SER A 2 -8.82 -18.79 -34.11
CA SER A 2 -8.42 -18.21 -32.82
C SER A 2 -9.69 -17.71 -32.12
N THR A 3 -10.14 -18.40 -31.07
CA THR A 3 -11.25 -17.94 -30.23
C THR A 3 -10.76 -16.86 -29.28
N LEU A 4 -11.15 -15.61 -29.53
CA LEU A 4 -10.99 -14.50 -28.59
C LEU A 4 -12.12 -14.58 -27.54
N VAL A 5 -11.75 -14.72 -26.27
CA VAL A 5 -12.70 -14.68 -25.15
C VAL A 5 -12.81 -13.24 -24.66
N GLU A 6 -13.95 -12.61 -24.88
CA GLU A 6 -14.25 -11.28 -24.35
C GLU A 6 -14.69 -11.40 -22.87
N LYS A 7 -13.75 -11.12 -21.95
CA LYS A 7 -14.07 -11.05 -20.52
C LYS A 7 -14.52 -9.64 -20.17
N LYS A 8 -15.80 -9.46 -19.86
CA LYS A 8 -16.33 -8.19 -19.34
C LYS A 8 -15.73 -7.91 -17.96
N ILE A 9 -14.81 -6.95 -17.87
CA ILE A 9 -14.25 -6.46 -16.60
C ILE A 9 -15.11 -5.29 -16.12
N GLN A 10 -15.67 -5.40 -14.91
CA GLN A 10 -16.39 -4.27 -14.30
C GLN A 10 -15.38 -3.32 -13.65
N VAL A 11 -15.39 -2.05 -14.06
CA VAL A 11 -14.58 -1.00 -13.45
C VAL A 11 -15.40 -0.37 -12.32
N ASN A 12 -15.07 -0.70 -11.07
CA ASN A 12 -15.86 -0.24 -9.91
C ASN A 12 -15.59 1.23 -9.54
N ARG A 13 -14.41 1.77 -9.87
CA ARG A 13 -14.02 3.14 -9.51
C ARG A 13 -12.82 3.61 -10.34
N ILE A 14 -12.83 4.87 -10.78
CA ILE A 14 -11.68 5.56 -11.39
C ILE A 14 -11.14 6.57 -10.37
N LEU A 15 -9.82 6.58 -10.16
CA LEU A 15 -9.13 7.52 -9.28
C LEU A 15 -8.06 8.26 -10.08
N THR A 16 -8.12 9.59 -10.10
CA THR A 16 -7.06 10.41 -10.68
C THR A 16 -5.93 10.54 -9.66
N MET A 17 -4.76 10.01 -9.98
CA MET A 17 -3.55 10.12 -9.16
C MET A 17 -2.33 10.31 -10.05
N ASN A 18 -1.24 10.80 -9.49
CA ASN A 18 -0.02 10.95 -10.27
C ASN A 18 0.60 9.57 -10.59
N PRO A 19 1.38 9.43 -11.68
CA PRO A 19 1.96 8.14 -12.06
C PRO A 19 2.84 7.51 -10.97
N ASN A 20 3.53 8.32 -10.17
CA ASN A 20 4.39 7.85 -9.08
C ASN A 20 3.58 7.23 -7.93
N GLN A 21 2.42 7.82 -7.59
CA GLN A 21 1.46 7.32 -6.62
C GLN A 21 0.81 6.02 -7.13
N ALA A 22 0.44 5.97 -8.41
CA ALA A 22 -0.08 4.75 -9.02
C ALA A 22 0.94 3.60 -8.92
N ARG A 23 2.19 3.86 -9.30
CA ARG A 23 3.30 2.90 -9.21
C ARG A 23 3.60 2.49 -7.76
N ALA A 24 3.45 3.40 -6.80
CA ALA A 24 3.59 3.07 -5.39
C ALA A 24 2.46 2.15 -4.91
N ILE A 25 1.22 2.33 -5.34
CA ILE A 25 0.09 1.51 -4.87
C ILE A 25 0.04 0.14 -5.57
N GLU A 26 0.65 0.00 -6.75
CA GLU A 26 0.71 -1.26 -7.52
C GLU A 26 1.27 -2.44 -6.71
N GLU A 27 2.20 -2.18 -5.80
CA GLU A 27 2.75 -3.22 -4.91
C GLU A 27 1.71 -3.60 -3.83
N PRO A 28 1.29 -4.88 -3.74
CA PRO A 28 0.22 -5.32 -2.84
C PRO A 28 0.46 -4.96 -1.36
N VAL A 29 1.72 -5.02 -0.92
CA VAL A 29 2.10 -4.68 0.46
C VAL A 29 1.83 -3.20 0.75
N ARG A 30 2.16 -2.30 -0.19
CA ARG A 30 1.97 -0.84 -0.04
C ARG A 30 0.49 -0.47 -0.02
N ALA A 31 -0.31 -1.08 -0.91
CA ALA A 31 -1.77 -0.92 -0.86
C ALA A 31 -2.37 -1.38 0.48
N ARG A 32 -1.86 -2.49 1.04
CA ARG A 32 -2.30 -3.00 2.34
C ARG A 32 -1.92 -2.08 3.50
N ILE A 33 -0.72 -1.51 3.47
CA ILE A 33 -0.27 -0.52 4.47
C ILE A 33 -1.22 0.68 4.47
N ILE A 34 -1.52 1.26 3.31
CA ILE A 34 -2.47 2.39 3.20
C ILE A 34 -3.84 2.01 3.78
N LYS A 35 -4.32 0.79 3.49
CA LYS A 35 -5.58 0.29 4.05
C LYS A 35 -5.55 0.16 5.57
N ILE A 36 -4.44 -0.28 6.15
CA ILE A 36 -4.26 -0.40 7.60
C ILE A 36 -4.24 0.98 8.27
N LEU A 37 -3.61 1.95 7.63
CA LEU A 37 -3.50 3.34 8.08
C LEU A 37 -4.78 4.16 7.86
N TYR A 38 -5.77 3.61 7.17
CA TYR A 38 -7.03 4.32 6.94
C TYR A 38 -7.72 4.64 8.28
N LYS A 39 -7.79 5.94 8.60
CA LYS A 39 -8.32 6.51 9.84
C LYS A 39 -7.55 6.16 11.12
N LYS A 40 -6.30 5.68 11.02
CA LYS A 40 -5.46 5.33 12.18
C LYS A 40 -3.99 5.66 11.92
N SER A 41 -3.33 6.26 12.90
CA SER A 41 -1.88 6.42 12.90
C SER A 41 -1.23 5.28 13.69
N LEU A 42 -0.23 4.62 13.09
CA LEU A 42 0.44 3.46 13.68
C LEU A 42 1.96 3.58 13.49
N SER A 43 2.73 3.03 14.43
CA SER A 43 4.18 2.92 14.31
C SER A 43 4.57 1.84 13.29
N ALA A 44 5.83 1.87 12.84
CA ALA A 44 6.34 0.85 11.91
C ALA A 44 6.28 -0.57 12.50
N GLU A 45 6.51 -0.73 13.82
CA GLU A 45 6.37 -2.02 14.50
C GLU A 45 4.91 -2.49 14.52
N GLN A 46 3.97 -1.58 14.81
CA GLN A 46 2.54 -1.87 14.83
C GLN A 46 2.03 -2.27 13.44
N ILE A 47 2.42 -1.53 12.39
CA ILE A 47 2.10 -1.86 10.99
C ILE A 47 2.61 -3.26 10.64
N THR A 48 3.86 -3.58 11.03
CA THR A 48 4.45 -4.90 10.79
C THR A 48 3.66 -6.01 11.49
N LYS A 49 3.16 -5.77 12.70
CA LYS A 49 2.31 -6.71 13.44
C LYS A 49 0.96 -6.93 12.76
N GLU A 50 0.31 -5.86 12.28
CA GLU A 50 -0.96 -5.96 11.54
C GLU A 50 -0.78 -6.69 10.21
N LEU A 51 0.31 -6.41 9.47
CA LEU A 51 0.62 -7.11 8.23
C LEU A 51 0.80 -8.62 8.43
N ARG A 52 1.48 -9.03 9.52
CA ARG A 52 1.65 -10.45 9.87
C ARG A 52 0.32 -11.17 10.06
N LYS A 53 -0.68 -10.52 10.68
CA LYS A 53 -2.04 -11.10 10.83
C LYS A 53 -2.72 -11.38 9.49
N THR A 54 -2.36 -10.61 8.46
CA THR A 54 -2.91 -10.75 7.10
C THR A 54 -2.09 -11.67 6.19
N GLY A 55 -1.09 -12.36 6.73
CA GLY A 55 -0.24 -13.32 6.00
C GLY A 55 1.06 -12.74 5.44
N TYR A 56 1.28 -11.42 5.55
CA TYR A 56 2.52 -10.78 5.07
C TYR A 56 3.60 -10.82 6.16
N LYS A 57 4.49 -11.82 6.05
CA LYS A 57 5.63 -12.00 6.96
C LYS A 57 6.89 -11.37 6.36
N LYS A 58 7.02 -10.05 6.46
CA LYS A 58 8.23 -9.31 6.08
C LYS A 58 8.97 -8.80 7.31
N ALA A 59 10.28 -8.58 7.15
CA ALA A 59 11.11 -7.98 8.18
C ALA A 59 10.77 -6.48 8.35
N LEU A 60 11.01 -5.93 9.55
CA LEU A 60 10.75 -4.53 9.84
C LEU A 60 11.52 -3.58 8.90
N THR A 61 12.76 -3.92 8.56
CA THR A 61 13.58 -3.14 7.63
C THR A 61 12.93 -3.02 6.24
N THR A 62 12.34 -4.10 5.74
CA THR A 62 11.59 -4.10 4.47
C THR A 62 10.32 -3.26 4.56
N ILE A 63 9.57 -3.36 5.67
CA ILE A 63 8.38 -2.50 5.88
C ILE A 63 8.78 -1.03 5.95
N ARG A 64 9.87 -0.69 6.66
CA ARG A 64 10.41 0.68 6.70
C ARG A 64 10.77 1.19 5.31
N HIS A 65 11.38 0.35 4.46
CA HIS A 65 11.63 0.73 3.06
C HIS A 65 10.34 1.05 2.29
N HIS A 66 9.28 0.25 2.44
CA HIS A 66 7.99 0.56 1.83
C HIS A 66 7.36 1.86 2.35
N LEU A 67 7.51 2.15 3.65
CA LEU A 67 7.03 3.40 4.24
C LEU A 67 7.77 4.62 3.68
N VAL A 68 9.09 4.53 3.44
CA VAL A 68 9.86 5.60 2.80
C VAL A 68 9.30 5.93 1.42
N ILE A 69 9.07 4.92 0.58
CA ILE A 69 8.52 5.14 -0.77
C ILE A 69 7.12 5.76 -0.70
N LEU A 70 6.28 5.32 0.23
CA LEU A 70 4.93 5.88 0.41
C LEU A 70 4.99 7.34 0.87
N LYS A 71 5.96 7.69 1.70
CA LYS A 71 6.19 9.07 2.15
C LYS A 71 6.67 9.94 0.98
N GLU A 72 7.66 9.48 0.22
CA GLU A 72 8.22 10.21 -0.93
C GLU A 72 7.19 10.47 -2.03
N THR A 73 6.19 9.58 -2.17
CA THR A 73 5.09 9.72 -3.13
C THR A 73 3.90 10.52 -2.58
N GLY A 74 3.97 11.00 -1.34
CA GLY A 74 2.92 11.78 -0.69
C GLY A 74 1.66 10.98 -0.37
N LEU A 75 1.76 9.65 -0.26
CA LEU A 75 0.64 8.77 0.09
C LEU A 75 0.46 8.60 1.60
N ILE A 76 1.53 8.83 2.37
CA ILE A 76 1.50 8.85 3.83
C ILE A 76 2.36 10.00 4.34
N GLU A 77 2.08 10.43 5.57
CA GLU A 77 2.87 11.44 6.28
C GLU A 77 3.19 10.95 7.70
N ILE A 78 4.23 11.55 8.30
CA ILE A 78 4.61 11.25 9.67
C ILE A 78 3.69 12.05 10.60
N ALA A 79 2.85 11.36 11.37
CA ALA A 79 1.92 12.02 12.29
C ALA A 79 2.59 12.56 13.55
N LYS A 80 3.65 11.90 14.04
CA LYS A 80 4.41 12.29 15.23
C LYS A 80 5.80 11.67 15.18
N ILE A 81 6.79 12.39 15.71
CA ILE A 81 8.12 11.86 16.01
C ILE A 81 8.17 11.75 17.54
N GLU A 82 8.36 10.53 18.04
CA GLU A 82 8.63 10.28 19.46
C GLU A 82 10.11 9.93 19.60
N GLU A 83 10.78 10.58 20.56
CA GLU A 83 12.19 10.38 20.92
C GLU A 83 12.32 9.33 22.02
#